data_AF-F9W2U1-F1
#
_entry.id   AF-F9W2U1-F1
#
_cell.length_a   1.000
_cell.length_b   1.000
_cell.length_c   1.000
_cell.angle_alpha   90.00
_cell.angle_beta   90.00
_cell.angle_gamma   90.00
#
_symmetry.space_group_name_H-M   'P 1'
#
loop_
_entity.id
_entity.type
_entity.pdbx_description
1 polymer ?
#
loop_
_entity_poly.entity_id
_entity_poly.type
_entity_poly.pdbx_seq_one_letter_code
_entity_poly.pdbx_strand_id
1 'polypeptide(L)'
;MSGEFTVDAGAMDSIAGALEGMSAFIESAPSPDLSADVAAAMPNSPLVAATADATKMVKQSKTTVSGQWETFASAVRAARTIAESADEGNATKFQNLSTLPGIEFPQ
;
A
#
# COMPACT_ATOMS: atom_id res chain seq x y z
N MET A 1 -3.94 15.90 25.65
CA MET A 1 -4.84 14.87 25.07
C MET A 1 -3.99 13.93 24.22
N SER A 2 -3.44 12.89 24.82
CA SER A 2 -2.88 11.77 24.07
C SER A 2 -4.03 10.84 23.76
N GLY A 3 -4.59 10.95 22.54
CA GLY A 3 -5.49 9.91 22.06
C GLY A 3 -4.70 8.60 22.05
N GLU A 4 -5.21 7.60 22.75
CA GLU A 4 -4.66 6.25 22.76
C GLU A 4 -4.74 5.72 21.32
N PHE A 5 -3.64 5.86 20.58
CA PHE A 5 -3.52 5.37 19.22
C PHE A 5 -3.27 3.88 19.28
N THR A 6 -4.34 3.12 19.51
CA THR A 6 -4.31 1.66 19.42
C THR A 6 -4.37 1.27 17.96
N VAL A 7 -3.28 0.66 17.49
CA VAL A 7 -3.19 0.12 16.14
C VAL A 7 -3.54 -1.35 16.19
N ASP A 8 -4.65 -1.74 15.56
CA ASP A 8 -4.95 -3.14 15.34
C ASP A 8 -4.05 -3.68 14.22
N ALA A 9 -3.02 -4.42 14.61
CA ALA A 9 -2.07 -5.04 13.68
C ALA A 9 -2.77 -5.95 12.65
N GLY A 10 -3.83 -6.67 13.06
CA GLY A 10 -4.60 -7.53 12.16
C GLY A 10 -5.40 -6.74 11.14
N ALA A 11 -5.93 -5.57 11.52
CA ALA A 11 -6.58 -4.65 10.59
C ALA A 11 -5.58 -4.06 9.58
N MET A 12 -4.36 -3.70 10.01
CA MET A 12 -3.33 -3.18 9.10
C MET A 12 -2.83 -4.23 8.11
N ASP A 13 -2.64 -5.48 8.54
CA ASP A 13 -2.24 -6.56 7.65
C ASP A 13 -3.34 -6.88 6.64
N SER A 14 -4.60 -6.84 7.07
CA SER A 14 -5.76 -7.01 6.17
C SER A 14 -5.82 -5.89 5.12
N ILE A 15 -5.56 -4.64 5.52
CA ILE A 15 -5.51 -3.50 4.60
C ILE A 15 -4.33 -3.67 3.62
N ALA A 16 -3.12 -3.95 4.10
CA ALA A 16 -1.96 -4.15 3.23
C ALA A 16 -2.19 -5.28 2.22
N GLY A 17 -2.76 -6.41 2.65
CA GLY A 17 -3.12 -7.51 1.77
C GLY A 17 -4.19 -7.14 0.73
N ALA A 18 -5.20 -6.35 1.11
CA ALA A 18 -6.20 -5.85 0.16
C ALA A 18 -5.59 -4.90 -0.90
N LEU A 19 -4.64 -4.05 -0.49
CA LEU A 19 -3.93 -3.13 -1.39
C LEU A 19 -3.06 -3.89 -2.40
N GLU A 20 -2.37 -4.95 -1.97
CA GLU A 20 -1.62 -5.84 -2.87
C GLU A 20 -2.53 -6.61 -3.82
N GLY A 21 -3.66 -7.11 -3.31
CA GLY A 21 -4.68 -7.74 -4.14
C GLY A 21 -5.18 -6.80 -5.23
N MET A 22 -5.35 -5.51 -4.92
CA MET A 22 -5.73 -4.49 -5.90
C MET A 22 -4.62 -4.24 -6.93
N SER A 23 -3.34 -4.17 -6.50
CA SER A 23 -2.20 -4.05 -7.43
C SER A 23 -2.17 -5.21 -8.42
N ALA A 24 -2.22 -6.44 -7.91
CA ALA A 24 -2.22 -7.66 -8.73
C ALA A 24 -3.42 -7.73 -9.66
N PHE A 25 -4.61 -7.32 -9.20
CA PHE A 25 -5.81 -7.25 -10.03
C PHE A 25 -5.62 -6.26 -11.18
N ILE A 26 -5.15 -5.04 -10.89
CA ILE A 26 -4.88 -4.02 -11.91
C ILE A 26 -3.86 -4.53 -12.91
N GLU A 27 -2.77 -5.15 -12.47
CA GLU A 27 -1.71 -5.66 -13.34
C GLU A 27 -2.17 -6.84 -14.21
N SER A 28 -3.07 -7.68 -13.70
CA SER A 28 -3.65 -8.81 -14.45
C SER A 28 -4.70 -8.41 -15.49
N ALA A 29 -5.29 -7.22 -15.38
CA ALA A 29 -6.37 -6.79 -16.26
C ALA A 29 -5.91 -6.72 -17.73
N PRO A 30 -6.66 -7.26 -18.70
CA PRO A 30 -6.28 -7.19 -20.11
C PRO A 30 -6.07 -5.73 -20.55
N SER A 31 -4.91 -5.42 -21.12
CA SER A 31 -4.67 -4.11 -21.73
C SER A 31 -5.06 -4.16 -23.20
N PRO A 32 -6.08 -3.40 -23.64
CA PRO A 32 -6.48 -3.37 -25.04
C PRO A 32 -5.33 -2.84 -25.91
N ASP A 33 -5.16 -3.41 -27.09
CA ASP A 33 -4.29 -2.88 -28.13
C ASP A 33 -5.13 -2.10 -29.14
N LEU A 34 -5.36 -0.82 -28.82
CA LEU A 34 -6.20 0.07 -29.62
C LEU A 34 -5.65 0.23 -31.03
N SER A 35 -4.33 0.08 -31.21
CA SER A 35 -3.70 0.15 -32.53
C SER A 35 -4.00 -1.08 -33.39
N ALA A 36 -4.01 -2.27 -32.79
CA ALA A 36 -4.40 -3.49 -33.47
C ALA A 36 -5.89 -3.47 -33.84
N ASP A 37 -6.76 -3.00 -32.94
CA ASP A 37 -8.20 -2.90 -33.20
C ASP A 37 -8.51 -1.92 -34.34
N VAL A 38 -7.86 -0.76 -34.35
CA VAL A 38 -8.02 0.23 -35.42
C VAL A 38 -7.36 -0.24 -36.72
N ALA A 39 -6.22 -0.92 -36.68
CA ALA A 39 -5.61 -1.47 -37.89
C ALA A 39 -6.46 -2.57 -38.53
N ALA A 40 -7.15 -3.39 -37.71
CA ALA A 40 -8.06 -4.42 -38.21
C ALA A 40 -9.30 -3.82 -38.89
N ALA A 41 -9.83 -2.71 -38.36
CA ALA A 41 -10.99 -2.04 -38.93
C ALA A 41 -10.64 -1.08 -40.10
N MET A 42 -9.49 -0.40 -40.00
CA MET A 42 -9.07 0.69 -40.90
C MET A 42 -7.53 0.70 -41.12
N PRO A 43 -7.00 -0.24 -41.94
CA PRO A 43 -5.56 -0.52 -42.02
C PRO A 43 -4.67 0.66 -42.44
N ASN A 44 -5.20 1.57 -43.25
CA ASN A 44 -4.46 2.72 -43.80
C ASN A 44 -4.82 4.05 -43.12
N SER A 45 -5.50 4.00 -41.97
CA SER A 45 -5.94 5.22 -41.28
C SER A 45 -4.79 5.86 -40.51
N PRO A 46 -4.63 7.20 -40.54
CA PRO A 46 -3.71 7.90 -39.64
C PRO A 46 -4.09 7.69 -38.16
N LEU A 47 -5.31 7.20 -37.87
CA LEU A 47 -5.74 6.83 -36.54
C LEU A 47 -4.93 5.66 -35.96
N VAL A 48 -4.37 4.76 -36.77
CA VAL A 48 -3.54 3.63 -36.29
C VAL A 48 -2.37 4.16 -35.45
N ALA A 49 -1.67 5.17 -35.96
CA ALA A 49 -0.56 5.82 -35.25
C ALA A 49 -1.03 6.54 -33.97
N ALA A 50 -2.14 7.29 -34.03
CA ALA A 50 -2.70 7.96 -32.85
C ALA A 50 -3.12 6.97 -31.76
N THR A 51 -3.65 5.81 -32.14
CA THR A 51 -4.05 4.75 -31.20
C THR A 51 -2.88 3.94 -30.66
N ALA A 52 -1.72 3.94 -31.33
CA ALA A 52 -0.50 3.35 -30.78
C ALA A 52 -0.01 4.15 -29.56
N ASP A 53 -0.03 5.48 -29.64
CA ASP A 53 0.29 6.35 -28.50
C ASP A 53 -0.72 6.19 -27.37
N ALA A 54 -2.03 6.12 -27.68
CA ALA A 54 -3.06 5.84 -26.68
C ALA A 54 -2.85 4.48 -26.00
N THR A 55 -2.52 3.43 -26.75
CA THR A 55 -2.20 2.10 -26.22
C THR A 55 -1.00 2.15 -25.28
N LYS A 56 0.04 2.91 -25.65
CA LYS A 56 1.22 3.12 -24.80
C LYS A 56 0.86 3.83 -23.50
N MET A 57 0.06 4.90 -23.57
CA MET A 57 -0.38 5.63 -22.39
C MET A 57 -1.21 4.74 -21.45
N VAL A 58 -2.14 3.95 -21.98
CA VAL A 58 -2.95 3.01 -21.16
C VAL A 58 -2.06 2.00 -20.45
N LYS A 59 -1.09 1.40 -21.15
CA LYS A 59 -0.13 0.46 -20.55
C LYS A 59 0.71 1.13 -19.45
N GLN A 60 1.22 2.34 -19.71
CA GLN A 60 1.99 3.10 -18.73
C GLN A 60 1.17 3.46 -17.49
N SER A 61 -0.05 3.98 -17.67
CA SER A 61 -0.95 4.33 -16.57
C SER A 61 -1.29 3.13 -15.71
N LYS A 62 -1.54 1.96 -16.32
CA LYS A 62 -1.80 0.71 -15.59
C LYS A 62 -0.64 0.34 -14.67
N THR A 63 0.60 0.36 -15.20
CA THR A 63 1.82 0.09 -14.41
C THR A 63 2.05 1.13 -13.31
N THR A 64 1.79 2.41 -13.59
CA THR A 64 1.93 3.46 -12.58
C THR A 64 0.93 3.25 -11.43
N VAL A 65 -0.32 2.96 -11.75
CA VAL A 65 -1.36 2.79 -10.73
C VAL A 65 -1.10 1.54 -9.90
N SER A 66 -0.74 0.40 -10.49
CA SER A 66 -0.40 -0.82 -9.73
C SER A 66 0.77 -0.55 -8.77
N GLY A 67 1.85 0.09 -9.23
CA GLY A 67 2.98 0.45 -8.38
C GLY A 67 2.64 1.42 -7.24
N GLN A 68 1.65 2.31 -7.43
CA GLN A 68 1.15 3.17 -6.35
C GLN A 68 0.43 2.36 -5.27
N TRP A 69 -0.37 1.35 -5.63
CA TRP A 69 -1.03 0.47 -4.68
C TRP A 69 -0.03 -0.38 -3.88
N GLU A 70 1.02 -0.89 -4.52
CA GLU A 70 2.14 -1.57 -3.84
C GLU A 70 2.89 -0.66 -2.87
N THR A 71 3.19 0.57 -3.30
CA THR A 71 3.85 1.56 -2.45
C THR A 71 3.00 1.86 -1.22
N PHE A 72 1.68 1.96 -1.39
CA PHE A 72 0.77 2.20 -0.28
C PHE A 72 0.68 0.99 0.65
N ALA A 73 0.62 -0.24 0.13
CA ALA A 73 0.68 -1.46 0.94
C ALA A 73 1.97 -1.52 1.79
N SER A 74 3.11 -1.17 1.19
CA SER A 74 4.39 -1.07 1.88
C SER A 74 4.37 -0.02 2.99
N ALA A 75 3.79 1.15 2.74
CA ALA A 75 3.63 2.20 3.76
C ALA A 75 2.75 1.76 4.94
N VAL A 76 1.68 1.02 4.68
CA VAL A 76 0.81 0.46 5.74
C VAL A 76 1.58 -0.53 6.62
N ARG A 77 2.42 -1.39 6.04
CA ARG A 77 3.29 -2.29 6.82
C ARG A 77 4.35 -1.54 7.63
N ALA A 78 4.98 -0.53 7.03
CA ALA A 78 5.96 0.29 7.75
C ALA A 78 5.32 0.98 8.97
N ALA A 79 4.09 1.50 8.80
CA ALA A 79 3.33 2.08 9.90
C ALA A 79 3.00 1.06 11.00
N ARG A 80 2.65 -0.18 10.64
CA ARG A 80 2.46 -1.30 11.58
C ARG A 80 3.73 -1.56 12.40
N THR A 81 4.90 -1.69 11.75
CA THR A 81 6.17 -1.92 12.44
C THR A 81 6.53 -0.79 13.41
N ILE A 82 6.25 0.46 13.04
CA ILE A 82 6.48 1.62 13.91
C ILE A 82 5.55 1.57 15.13
N ALA A 83 4.28 1.22 14.93
CA ALA A 83 3.32 1.09 16.02
C ALA A 83 3.70 -0.04 17.00
N GLU A 84 4.05 -1.22 16.49
CA GLU A 84 4.53 -2.34 17.33
C GLU A 84 5.78 -1.96 18.13
N SER A 85 6.75 -1.30 17.49
CA SER A 85 7.97 -0.84 18.17
C SER A 85 7.68 0.19 19.27
N ALA A 86 6.68 1.04 19.08
CA ALA A 86 6.25 2.02 20.08
C ALA A 86 5.55 1.35 21.27
N ASP A 87 4.71 0.35 21.01
CA ASP A 87 4.04 -0.45 22.04
C ASP A 87 5.02 -1.27 22.86
N GLU A 88 5.99 -1.95 22.22
CA GLU A 88 7.09 -2.66 22.91
C GLU A 88 7.93 -1.71 23.77
N GLY A 89 8.26 -0.52 23.24
CA GLY A 89 9.00 0.51 23.95
C GLY A 89 8.25 1.04 25.18
N ASN A 90 6.92 1.20 25.08
CA ASN A 90 6.08 1.57 26.20
C ASN A 90 5.94 0.44 27.22
N ALA A 91 5.68 -0.79 26.78
CA ALA A 91 5.58 -1.96 27.66
C ALA A 91 6.86 -2.17 28.47
N THR A 92 8.02 -2.03 27.85
CA THR A 92 9.33 -2.12 28.52
C THR A 92 9.51 -1.01 29.56
N LYS A 93 9.12 0.24 29.24
CA LYS A 93 9.16 1.35 30.21
C LYS A 93 8.22 1.11 31.40
N PHE A 94 7.00 0.64 31.16
CA PHE A 94 6.05 0.34 32.23
C PHE A 94 6.50 -0.84 33.10
N GLN A 95 7.09 -1.88 32.51
CA GLN A 95 7.72 -2.96 33.28
C GLN A 95 8.85 -2.42 34.17
N ASN A 96 9.76 -1.62 33.61
CA ASN A 96 10.86 -1.02 34.37
C ASN A 96 10.39 -0.09 35.50
N LEU A 97 9.27 0.64 35.30
CA LEU A 97 8.62 1.45 36.33
C LEU A 97 7.94 0.58 37.40
N SER A 98 7.32 -0.54 37.02
CA SER A 98 6.71 -1.49 37.95
C SER A 98 7.73 -2.25 38.81
N THR A 99 8.99 -2.28 38.37
CA THR A 99 10.13 -2.85 39.11
C THR A 99 10.92 -1.82 39.92
N LEU A 100 10.48 -0.55 40.00
CA LEU A 100 11.06 0.40 40.93
C LEU A 100 10.93 -0.17 42.36
N PRO A 101 12.00 -0.20 43.17
CA PRO A 101 11.91 -0.65 44.55
C PRO A 101 10.83 0.17 45.23
N GLY A 102 9.83 -0.51 45.80
CA GLY A 102 8.76 0.14 46.55
C GLY A 102 9.40 1.18 47.47
N ILE A 103 8.94 2.43 47.36
CA ILE A 103 9.32 3.50 48.27
C ILE A 103 9.09 2.93 49.68
N GLU A 104 10.16 2.60 50.40
CA GLU A 104 10.09 2.39 51.82
C GLU A 104 9.52 3.69 52.38
N PHE A 105 8.26 3.65 52.81
CA PHE A 105 7.69 4.74 53.59
C PHE A 105 8.60 4.93 54.81
N PRO A 106 9.15 6.13 55.05
CA PRO A 106 9.87 6.38 56.28
C PRO A 106 8.85 6.34 57.42
N GLN A 107 8.96 5.28 58.23
CA GLN A 107 8.46 5.04 59.61
C GLN A 107 7.24 5.86 60.05
#